data_AF-A0A072TDT9-F1
#
_entry.id   AF-A0A072TDT9-F1
#
_cell.length_a   1.000
_cell.length_b   1.000
_cell.length_c   1.000
_cell.angle_alpha   90.00
_cell.angle_beta   90.00
_cell.angle_gamma   90.00
#
_symmetry.space_group_name_H-M   'P 1'
#
loop_
_entity.id
_entity.type
_entity.pdbx_description
1 polymer ?
#
loop_
_entity_poly.entity_id
_entity_poly.type
_entity_poly.pdbx_seq_one_letter_code
_entity_poly.pdbx_strand_id
1 'polypeptide(L)'
;MIKAVIFDMDGVLIEAKEWHYEALNRALQLFGYEINRVDHLTTYDGLPTKRKLEMLSLQTDLPQTLHSFVNEMKQQYTTEIVHALCKPRFVHEFALSKLKAQGYKLAVASNSIRHTVELMMDKAGLAKYLDVMFSNEDVKNAKPDPEIYVKAMQALGAGGASRMNVLILAAGAAPMEQVDGEYPLLLAEIDGVTLIERVIQSIESLVGDRLIVALRRSEMTRFHLGDVVTILRPDAAVVPVADSVRGAACTALLASQYIDSDSELLVVNANQLVDVNLAEVVRDFRSNNFDAGLVTFRSVHPRYSYVRVDNSGLVTEAAEKRPISRFASAGVYWFSSGHSFVAGIRDMIRKDVHVGGDFYVTPVLNELILDQAKIGLHNIEGNMTKGWFVGAFTPTAFSTDSCEVAVKRYKAGDKESAHLHKEATEITLILSGRVRMLGKEWGEGDIIVISPNEATDFEALTDAINVVVKTPGALNDKYLVE
;
A
#
# COMPACT_ATOMS: atom_id res chain seq x y z
N MET A 1 3.04 -16.94 4.82
CA MET A 1 1.85 -17.52 5.49
C MET A 1 0.62 -17.19 4.65
N ILE A 2 -0.31 -18.12 4.45
CA ILE A 2 -1.57 -17.87 3.71
C ILE A 2 -2.44 -16.93 4.56
N LYS A 3 -2.93 -15.83 3.97
CA LYS A 3 -3.79 -14.84 4.65
C LYS A 3 -5.26 -14.92 4.24
N ALA A 4 -5.54 -15.49 3.07
CA ALA A 4 -6.88 -15.61 2.53
C ALA A 4 -7.10 -16.91 1.77
N VAL A 5 -8.36 -17.34 1.69
CA VAL A 5 -8.82 -18.46 0.86
C VAL A 5 -9.96 -17.98 -0.02
N ILE A 6 -9.81 -18.11 -1.34
CA ILE A 6 -10.82 -17.72 -2.32
C ILE A 6 -11.39 -18.98 -2.94
N PHE A 7 -12.69 -19.18 -2.79
CA PHE A 7 -13.39 -20.34 -3.30
C PHE A 7 -13.99 -20.06 -4.67
N ASP A 8 -13.92 -21.06 -5.55
CA ASP A 8 -14.89 -21.14 -6.64
C ASP A 8 -16.28 -21.52 -6.07
N MET A 9 -17.35 -21.20 -6.79
CA MET A 9 -18.70 -21.52 -6.33
C MET A 9 -19.17 -22.87 -6.88
N ASP A 10 -19.29 -22.97 -8.21
CA ASP A 10 -19.93 -24.07 -8.90
C ASP A 10 -19.00 -25.31 -8.97
N GLY A 11 -19.34 -26.37 -8.26
CA GLY A 11 -18.56 -27.60 -8.12
C GLY A 11 -17.55 -27.57 -6.97
N VAL A 12 -17.57 -26.52 -6.13
CA VAL A 12 -16.73 -26.44 -4.91
C VAL A 12 -17.59 -26.16 -3.68
N LEU A 13 -18.25 -25.00 -3.62
CA LEU A 13 -19.16 -24.67 -2.51
C LEU A 13 -20.58 -25.17 -2.78
N ILE A 14 -20.99 -25.21 -4.04
CA ILE A 14 -22.33 -25.61 -4.47
C ILE A 14 -22.21 -26.57 -5.66
N GLU A 15 -22.88 -27.72 -5.61
CA GLU A 15 -22.95 -28.68 -6.72
C GLU A 15 -23.97 -28.22 -7.79
N ALA A 16 -23.74 -27.03 -8.36
CA ALA A 16 -24.70 -26.33 -9.23
C ALA A 16 -24.47 -26.54 -10.74
N LYS A 17 -23.44 -27.29 -11.14
CA LYS A 17 -23.15 -27.53 -12.58
C LYS A 17 -24.35 -28.09 -13.33
N GLU A 18 -25.03 -29.08 -12.72
CA GLU A 18 -26.26 -29.66 -13.26
C GLU A 18 -27.39 -28.66 -13.37
N TRP A 19 -27.54 -27.79 -12.37
CA TRP A 19 -28.65 -26.83 -12.34
C TRP A 19 -28.55 -25.83 -13.49
N HIS A 20 -27.34 -25.37 -13.83
CA HIS A 20 -27.13 -24.50 -14.99
C HIS A 20 -27.39 -25.20 -16.32
N TYR A 21 -27.05 -26.50 -16.41
CA TYR A 21 -27.35 -27.33 -17.58
C TYR A 21 -28.86 -27.51 -17.78
N GLU A 22 -29.57 -27.89 -16.72
CA GLU A 22 -31.02 -28.08 -16.71
C GLU A 22 -31.75 -26.77 -16.99
N ALA A 23 -31.38 -25.66 -16.34
CA ALA A 23 -32.01 -24.37 -16.54
C ALA A 23 -31.84 -23.86 -17.98
N LEU A 24 -30.64 -24.02 -18.56
CA LEU A 24 -30.41 -23.61 -19.96
C LEU A 24 -31.21 -24.47 -20.94
N ASN A 25 -31.22 -25.79 -20.76
CA ASN A 25 -31.99 -26.67 -21.65
C ASN A 25 -33.49 -26.47 -21.50
N ARG A 26 -34.01 -26.23 -20.29
CA ARG A 26 -35.41 -25.89 -20.08
C ARG A 26 -35.79 -24.58 -20.80
N ALA A 27 -34.88 -23.61 -20.88
CA ALA A 27 -35.09 -22.38 -21.65
C ALA A 27 -35.03 -22.61 -23.17
N LEU A 28 -34.10 -23.43 -23.65
CA LEU A 28 -33.96 -23.75 -25.08
C LEU A 28 -35.13 -24.59 -25.61
N GLN A 29 -35.65 -25.51 -24.80
CA GLN A 29 -36.77 -26.41 -25.16
C GLN A 29 -38.06 -25.65 -25.48
N LEU A 30 -38.24 -24.43 -24.96
CA LEU A 30 -39.35 -23.54 -25.35
C LEU A 30 -39.40 -23.29 -26.86
N PHE A 31 -38.27 -23.41 -27.54
CA PHE A 31 -38.10 -23.16 -28.97
C PHE A 31 -37.72 -24.43 -29.75
N GLY A 32 -37.77 -25.61 -29.10
CA GLY A 32 -37.42 -26.88 -29.74
C GLY A 32 -35.91 -27.13 -29.91
N TYR A 33 -35.05 -26.38 -29.20
CA TYR A 33 -33.61 -26.61 -29.19
C TYR A 33 -33.16 -27.28 -27.89
N GLU A 34 -32.07 -28.01 -27.94
CA GLU A 34 -31.38 -28.54 -26.77
C GLU A 34 -29.87 -28.61 -27.01
N ILE A 35 -29.10 -28.56 -25.93
CA ILE A 35 -27.71 -28.95 -25.90
C ILE A 35 -27.68 -30.32 -25.21
N ASN A 36 -27.45 -31.38 -25.97
CA ASN A 36 -27.37 -32.72 -25.41
C ASN A 36 -26.22 -32.82 -24.40
N ARG A 37 -26.29 -33.87 -23.57
CA ARG A 37 -25.38 -34.02 -22.44
C ARG A 37 -23.91 -34.18 -22.86
N VAL A 38 -23.66 -34.86 -23.96
CA VAL A 38 -22.30 -35.12 -24.45
C VAL A 38 -21.67 -33.80 -24.90
N ASP A 39 -22.36 -33.06 -25.75
CA ASP A 39 -21.88 -31.77 -26.25
C ASP A 39 -21.68 -30.77 -25.11
N HIS A 40 -22.56 -30.81 -24.10
CA HIS A 40 -22.40 -29.97 -22.92
C HIS A 40 -21.04 -30.21 -22.26
N LEU A 41 -20.68 -31.47 -22.01
CA LEU A 41 -19.45 -31.82 -21.31
C LEU A 41 -18.19 -31.63 -22.15
N THR A 42 -18.26 -31.85 -23.47
CA THR A 42 -17.07 -31.79 -24.34
C THR A 42 -16.80 -30.42 -24.94
N THR A 43 -17.83 -29.60 -25.13
CA THR A 43 -17.76 -28.40 -25.97
C THR A 43 -18.24 -27.15 -25.24
N TYR A 44 -19.27 -27.28 -24.41
CA TYR A 44 -19.91 -26.12 -23.78
C TYR A 44 -19.53 -25.92 -22.30
N ASP A 45 -18.93 -26.90 -21.63
CA ASP A 45 -18.67 -26.82 -20.19
C ASP A 45 -17.76 -25.63 -19.85
N GLY A 46 -18.06 -24.96 -18.74
CA GLY A 46 -17.36 -23.73 -18.31
C GLY A 46 -17.61 -22.47 -19.15
N LEU A 47 -18.20 -22.55 -20.36
CA LEU A 47 -18.44 -21.38 -21.20
C LEU A 47 -19.59 -20.48 -20.66
N PRO A 48 -19.48 -19.14 -20.82
CA PRO A 48 -20.57 -18.21 -20.54
C PRO A 48 -21.81 -18.52 -21.40
N THR A 49 -23.01 -18.34 -20.84
CA THR A 49 -24.29 -18.61 -21.54
C THR A 49 -24.38 -17.89 -22.88
N LYS A 50 -23.96 -16.61 -22.95
CA LYS A 50 -23.90 -15.86 -24.21
C LYS A 50 -23.09 -16.59 -25.28
N ARG A 51 -21.91 -17.09 -24.93
CA ARG A 51 -21.04 -17.82 -25.86
C ARG A 51 -21.64 -19.15 -26.29
N LYS A 52 -22.30 -19.87 -25.36
CA LYS A 52 -23.02 -21.10 -25.66
C LYS A 52 -24.12 -20.86 -26.71
N LEU A 53 -24.89 -19.79 -26.55
CA LEU A 53 -25.96 -19.42 -27.49
C LEU A 53 -25.43 -18.97 -28.84
N GLU A 54 -24.34 -18.20 -28.88
CA GLU A 54 -23.64 -17.84 -30.13
C GLU A 54 -23.19 -19.08 -30.91
N MET A 55 -22.56 -20.04 -30.23
CA MET A 55 -22.09 -21.28 -30.84
C MET A 55 -23.26 -22.16 -31.32
N LEU A 56 -24.30 -22.27 -30.50
CA LEU A 56 -25.50 -23.04 -30.86
C LEU A 56 -26.19 -22.45 -32.10
N SER A 57 -26.28 -21.13 -32.22
CA SER A 57 -26.80 -20.44 -33.42
C SER A 57 -25.95 -20.59 -34.67
N LEU A 58 -24.66 -20.95 -34.55
CA LEU A 58 -23.83 -21.27 -35.71
C LEU A 58 -24.02 -22.71 -36.19
N GLN A 59 -24.44 -23.60 -35.28
CA GLN A 59 -24.61 -25.03 -35.53
C GLN A 59 -26.07 -25.40 -35.86
N THR A 60 -27.01 -24.51 -35.53
CA THR A 60 -28.45 -24.71 -35.64
C THR A 60 -29.12 -23.43 -36.13
N ASP A 61 -30.42 -23.48 -36.42
CA ASP A 61 -31.18 -22.32 -36.87
C ASP A 61 -31.68 -21.41 -35.74
N LEU A 62 -31.13 -21.51 -34.51
CA LEU A 62 -31.57 -20.68 -33.38
C LEU A 62 -31.35 -19.19 -33.67
N PRO A 63 -32.39 -18.34 -33.74
CA PRO A 63 -32.23 -16.92 -34.03
C PRO A 63 -31.47 -16.18 -32.92
N GLN A 64 -30.46 -15.37 -33.30
CA GLN A 64 -29.69 -14.56 -32.34
C GLN A 64 -30.55 -13.55 -31.56
N THR A 65 -31.67 -13.11 -32.15
CA THR A 65 -32.63 -12.21 -31.49
C THR A 65 -33.28 -12.82 -30.24
N LEU A 66 -33.28 -14.15 -30.10
CA LEU A 66 -33.82 -14.84 -28.93
C LEU A 66 -32.80 -15.00 -27.79
N HIS A 67 -31.51 -14.69 -28.00
CA HIS A 67 -30.47 -14.98 -27.01
C HIS A 67 -30.70 -14.28 -25.67
N SER A 68 -31.13 -13.02 -25.69
CA SER A 68 -31.43 -12.26 -24.49
C SER A 68 -32.59 -12.89 -23.70
N PHE A 69 -33.66 -13.27 -24.40
CA PHE A 69 -34.83 -13.91 -23.80
C PHE A 69 -34.51 -15.30 -23.24
N VAL A 70 -33.76 -16.12 -23.97
CA VAL A 70 -33.30 -17.43 -23.47
C VAL A 70 -32.44 -17.26 -22.22
N ASN A 71 -31.53 -16.27 -22.20
CA ASN A 71 -30.73 -16.00 -21.02
C ASN A 71 -31.59 -15.54 -19.83
N GLU A 72 -32.60 -14.70 -20.05
CA GLU A 72 -33.56 -14.28 -19.02
C GLU A 72 -34.32 -15.48 -18.43
N MET A 73 -34.92 -16.32 -19.28
CA MET A 73 -35.61 -17.54 -18.86
C MET A 73 -34.68 -18.49 -18.11
N LYS A 74 -33.44 -18.63 -18.58
CA LYS A 74 -32.41 -19.43 -17.90
C LYS A 74 -32.12 -18.90 -16.49
N GLN A 75 -32.05 -17.58 -16.29
CA GLN A 75 -31.88 -17.02 -14.94
C GLN A 75 -33.08 -17.33 -14.04
N GLN A 76 -34.31 -17.17 -14.56
CA GLN A 76 -35.53 -17.50 -13.80
C GLN A 76 -35.55 -18.97 -13.36
N TYR A 77 -35.29 -19.90 -14.28
CA TYR A 77 -35.22 -21.32 -13.96
C TYR A 77 -34.05 -21.67 -13.02
N THR A 78 -32.91 -20.99 -13.14
CA THR A 78 -31.80 -21.15 -12.20
C THR A 78 -32.26 -20.76 -10.79
N THR A 79 -32.94 -19.62 -10.64
CA THR A 79 -33.49 -19.17 -9.36
C THR A 79 -34.50 -20.16 -8.79
N GLU A 80 -35.43 -20.68 -9.59
CA GLU A 80 -36.37 -21.72 -9.17
C GLU A 80 -35.66 -22.97 -8.62
N ILE A 81 -34.67 -23.48 -9.35
CA ILE A 81 -33.89 -24.67 -8.95
C ILE A 81 -33.13 -24.39 -7.65
N VAL A 82 -32.52 -23.22 -7.51
CA VAL A 82 -31.81 -22.82 -6.29
C VAL A 82 -32.75 -22.77 -5.09
N HIS A 83 -33.95 -22.21 -5.23
CA HIS A 83 -34.93 -22.19 -4.13
C HIS A 83 -35.37 -23.59 -3.69
N ALA A 84 -35.52 -24.50 -4.65
CA ALA A 84 -35.91 -25.88 -4.38
C ALA A 84 -34.78 -26.69 -3.74
N LEU A 85 -33.58 -26.66 -4.34
CA LEU A 85 -32.51 -27.62 -4.09
C LEU A 85 -31.36 -27.09 -3.23
N CYS A 86 -31.08 -25.77 -3.26
CA CYS A 86 -29.95 -25.22 -2.51
C CYS A 86 -30.30 -25.16 -1.01
N LYS A 87 -29.53 -25.91 -0.21
CA LYS A 87 -29.69 -26.03 1.24
C LYS A 87 -28.31 -26.04 1.92
N PRO A 88 -28.23 -25.66 3.21
CA PRO A 88 -26.99 -25.75 3.95
C PRO A 88 -26.47 -27.18 4.04
N ARG A 89 -25.15 -27.34 3.90
CA ARG A 89 -24.45 -28.62 4.09
C ARG A 89 -23.45 -28.46 5.21
N PHE A 90 -23.57 -29.30 6.23
CA PHE A 90 -22.71 -29.26 7.43
C PHE A 90 -21.22 -29.19 7.11
N VAL A 91 -20.76 -29.99 6.13
CA VAL A 91 -19.34 -30.04 5.73
C VAL A 91 -18.80 -28.69 5.23
N HIS A 92 -19.61 -27.92 4.48
CA HIS A 92 -19.19 -26.62 3.95
C HIS A 92 -19.25 -25.54 5.04
N GLU A 93 -20.33 -25.50 5.83
CA GLU A 93 -20.44 -24.56 6.97
C GLU A 93 -19.32 -24.80 7.99
N PHE A 94 -19.03 -26.06 8.31
CA PHE A 94 -17.95 -26.43 9.23
C PHE A 94 -16.58 -26.01 8.70
N ALA A 95 -16.28 -26.27 7.42
CA ALA A 95 -15.01 -25.89 6.81
C ALA A 95 -14.80 -24.37 6.81
N LEU A 96 -15.79 -23.59 6.37
CA LEU A 96 -15.69 -22.13 6.32
C LEU A 96 -15.63 -21.54 7.74
N SER A 97 -16.41 -22.08 8.68
CA SER A 97 -16.36 -21.67 10.09
C SER A 97 -14.98 -21.93 10.72
N LYS A 98 -14.37 -23.09 10.43
CA LYS A 98 -13.01 -23.43 10.90
C LYS A 98 -11.98 -22.45 10.36
N LEU A 99 -12.02 -22.15 9.06
CA LEU A 99 -11.10 -21.21 8.44
C LEU A 99 -11.27 -19.79 9.01
N LYS A 100 -12.50 -19.33 9.23
CA LYS A 100 -12.73 -18.03 9.89
C LYS A 100 -12.20 -18.00 11.32
N ALA A 101 -12.40 -19.07 12.09
CA ALA A 101 -11.88 -19.17 13.46
C ALA A 101 -10.35 -19.16 13.52
N GLN A 102 -9.68 -19.59 12.44
CA GLN A 102 -8.22 -19.53 12.29
C GLN A 102 -7.70 -18.17 11.79
N GLY A 103 -8.58 -17.19 11.57
CA GLY A 103 -8.22 -15.84 11.15
C GLY A 103 -8.05 -15.65 9.64
N TYR A 104 -8.41 -16.65 8.81
CA TYR A 104 -8.38 -16.49 7.37
C TYR A 104 -9.48 -15.56 6.87
N LYS A 105 -9.13 -14.73 5.89
CA LYS A 105 -10.09 -13.96 5.07
C LYS A 105 -10.65 -14.83 3.96
N LEU A 106 -11.97 -14.86 3.79
CA LEU A 106 -12.63 -15.74 2.84
C LEU A 106 -13.39 -14.95 1.78
N ALA A 107 -13.30 -15.37 0.53
CA ALA A 107 -14.17 -14.88 -0.53
C ALA A 107 -14.69 -16.02 -1.41
N VAL A 108 -15.77 -15.76 -2.12
CA VAL A 108 -16.23 -16.58 -3.25
C VAL A 108 -16.05 -15.77 -4.55
N ALA A 109 -15.63 -16.44 -5.60
CA ALA A 109 -15.53 -15.88 -6.95
C ALA A 109 -16.25 -16.83 -7.92
N SER A 110 -17.20 -16.34 -8.72
CA SER A 110 -17.96 -17.16 -9.69
C SER A 110 -18.14 -16.46 -11.03
N ASN A 111 -18.28 -17.24 -12.11
CA ASN A 111 -18.72 -16.76 -13.43
C ASN A 111 -20.24 -16.51 -13.50
N SER A 112 -20.99 -16.83 -12.44
CA SER A 112 -22.41 -16.52 -12.33
C SER A 112 -22.63 -15.02 -12.10
N ILE A 113 -23.83 -14.55 -12.45
CA ILE A 113 -24.29 -13.20 -12.14
C ILE A 113 -24.45 -13.01 -10.62
N ARG A 114 -24.36 -11.76 -10.16
CA ARG A 114 -24.38 -11.40 -8.75
C ARG A 114 -25.56 -11.96 -7.99
N HIS A 115 -26.75 -11.79 -8.54
CA HIS A 115 -27.98 -12.28 -7.93
C HIS A 115 -27.92 -13.78 -7.61
N THR A 116 -27.39 -14.59 -8.54
CA THR A 116 -27.26 -16.04 -8.36
C THR A 116 -26.23 -16.38 -7.29
N VAL A 117 -25.09 -15.68 -7.26
CA VAL A 117 -24.05 -15.87 -6.24
C VAL A 117 -24.62 -15.56 -4.85
N GLU A 118 -25.24 -14.40 -4.67
CA GLU A 118 -25.82 -13.97 -3.41
C GLU A 118 -26.92 -14.94 -2.93
N LEU A 119 -27.84 -15.31 -3.82
CA LEU A 119 -28.93 -16.23 -3.50
C LEU A 119 -28.41 -17.61 -3.10
N MET A 120 -27.44 -18.17 -3.83
CA MET A 120 -26.88 -19.48 -3.50
C MET A 120 -26.10 -19.44 -2.17
N MET A 121 -25.31 -18.40 -1.92
CA MET A 121 -24.57 -18.26 -0.65
C MET A 121 -25.50 -18.07 0.55
N ASP A 122 -26.61 -17.35 0.38
CA ASP A 122 -27.66 -17.19 1.40
C ASP A 122 -28.37 -18.53 1.67
N LYS A 123 -28.87 -19.21 0.63
CA LYS A 123 -29.59 -20.50 0.77
C LYS A 123 -28.71 -21.62 1.30
N ALA A 124 -27.41 -21.61 0.99
CA ALA A 124 -26.45 -22.55 1.54
C ALA A 124 -25.99 -22.18 2.97
N GLY A 125 -26.40 -21.03 3.51
CA GLY A 125 -25.98 -20.57 4.84
C GLY A 125 -24.50 -20.16 4.92
N LEU A 126 -23.85 -19.91 3.78
CA LEU A 126 -22.42 -19.66 3.69
C LEU A 126 -22.06 -18.17 3.68
N ALA A 127 -23.00 -17.29 3.27
CA ALA A 127 -22.76 -15.85 3.14
C ALA A 127 -22.15 -15.23 4.42
N LYS A 128 -22.61 -15.66 5.59
CA LYS A 128 -22.13 -15.20 6.91
C LYS A 128 -20.64 -15.44 7.19
N TYR A 129 -19.99 -16.34 6.45
CA TYR A 129 -18.57 -16.65 6.63
C TYR A 129 -17.67 -15.89 5.65
N LEU A 130 -18.22 -15.34 4.57
CA LEU A 130 -17.45 -14.70 3.50
C LEU A 130 -17.25 -13.21 3.83
N ASP A 131 -16.02 -12.71 3.66
CA ASP A 131 -15.71 -11.29 3.78
C ASP A 131 -16.12 -10.52 2.51
N VAL A 132 -15.98 -11.14 1.33
CA VAL A 132 -16.33 -10.53 0.03
C VAL A 132 -16.86 -11.60 -0.94
N MET A 133 -17.73 -11.21 -1.87
CA MET A 133 -18.27 -12.08 -2.92
C MET A 133 -18.06 -11.41 -4.28
N PHE A 134 -17.58 -12.16 -5.27
CA PHE A 134 -17.33 -11.70 -6.63
C PHE A 134 -18.13 -12.50 -7.66
N SER A 135 -18.69 -11.78 -8.61
CA SER A 135 -19.49 -12.26 -9.74
C SER A 135 -18.83 -11.92 -11.07
N ASN A 136 -19.38 -12.43 -12.18
CA ASN A 136 -18.91 -12.03 -13.51
C ASN A 136 -19.12 -10.52 -13.80
N GLU A 137 -20.04 -9.86 -13.10
CA GLU A 137 -20.32 -8.43 -13.23
C GLU A 137 -19.23 -7.56 -12.57
N ASP A 138 -18.35 -8.17 -11.76
CA ASP A 138 -17.24 -7.47 -11.11
C ASP A 138 -15.96 -7.45 -11.96
N VAL A 139 -15.95 -8.11 -13.12
CA VAL A 139 -14.77 -8.29 -13.97
C VAL A 139 -15.05 -8.04 -15.45
N LYS A 140 -14.03 -7.65 -16.19
CA LYS A 140 -14.12 -7.53 -17.66
C LYS A 140 -13.98 -8.89 -18.32
N ASN A 141 -13.03 -9.70 -17.83
CA ASN A 141 -12.74 -11.03 -18.33
C ASN A 141 -13.18 -12.08 -17.30
N ALA A 142 -14.12 -12.92 -17.69
CA ALA A 142 -14.59 -14.05 -16.88
C ALA A 142 -13.56 -15.19 -16.87
N LYS A 143 -13.67 -16.13 -15.91
CA LYS A 143 -12.82 -17.33 -15.85
C LYS A 143 -12.87 -18.08 -17.19
N PRO A 144 -11.75 -18.63 -17.69
CA PRO A 144 -10.52 -18.97 -16.97
C PRO A 144 -9.53 -17.81 -16.73
N ASP A 145 -9.83 -16.60 -17.19
CA ASP A 145 -9.00 -15.43 -16.87
C ASP A 145 -8.89 -15.24 -15.34
N PRO A 146 -7.69 -14.92 -14.80
CA PRO A 146 -7.48 -14.78 -13.36
C PRO A 146 -8.05 -13.48 -12.76
N GLU A 147 -8.56 -12.52 -13.57
CA GLU A 147 -9.01 -11.19 -13.11
C GLU A 147 -9.87 -11.25 -11.83
N ILE A 148 -10.83 -12.17 -11.77
CA ILE A 148 -11.75 -12.29 -10.63
C ILE A 148 -11.05 -12.71 -9.35
N TYR A 149 -10.06 -13.61 -9.45
CA TYR A 149 -9.25 -14.02 -8.30
C TYR A 149 -8.29 -12.92 -7.87
N VAL A 150 -7.72 -12.16 -8.82
CA VAL A 150 -6.87 -11.00 -8.53
C VAL A 150 -7.64 -9.94 -7.74
N LYS A 151 -8.85 -9.58 -8.18
CA LYS A 151 -9.71 -8.63 -7.46
C LYS A 151 -10.11 -9.15 -6.08
N ALA A 152 -10.43 -10.44 -5.97
CA ALA A 152 -10.71 -11.05 -4.68
C ALA A 152 -9.50 -10.99 -3.74
N MET A 153 -8.29 -11.30 -4.21
CA MET A 153 -7.07 -11.16 -3.41
C MET A 153 -6.82 -9.72 -2.95
N GLN A 154 -7.04 -8.74 -3.85
CA GLN A 154 -6.90 -7.32 -3.53
C GLN A 154 -7.89 -6.89 -2.44
N ALA A 155 -9.17 -7.22 -2.60
CA ALA A 155 -10.22 -6.85 -1.64
C ALA A 155 -10.02 -7.49 -0.26
N LEU A 156 -9.41 -8.68 -0.21
CA LEU A 156 -9.08 -9.36 1.05
C LEU A 156 -7.76 -8.89 1.67
N GLY A 157 -7.05 -7.93 1.07
CA GLY A 157 -5.71 -7.50 1.50
C GLY A 157 -4.66 -8.63 1.39
N ALA A 158 -4.95 -9.65 0.59
CA ALA A 158 -4.13 -10.84 0.38
C ALA A 158 -3.39 -10.83 -0.97
N GLY A 159 -3.54 -9.75 -1.74
CA GLY A 159 -2.65 -9.42 -2.84
C GLY A 159 -1.26 -9.14 -2.28
N GLY A 160 -0.44 -10.18 -2.18
CA GLY A 160 1.00 -10.02 -1.99
C GLY A 160 1.49 -9.06 -3.06
N ALA A 161 2.26 -8.04 -2.67
CA ALA A 161 3.06 -7.33 -3.64
C ALA A 161 3.87 -8.39 -4.42
N SER A 162 3.90 -8.33 -5.76
CA SER A 162 4.85 -9.18 -6.48
C SER A 162 6.23 -8.88 -5.89
N ARG A 163 6.83 -9.97 -5.44
CA ARG A 163 8.17 -10.08 -4.94
C ARG A 163 9.13 -9.52 -6.00
N MET A 164 10.05 -8.64 -5.62
CA MET A 164 10.94 -7.92 -6.54
C MET A 164 12.39 -7.87 -6.05
N ASN A 165 13.30 -7.40 -6.90
CA ASN A 165 14.65 -7.07 -6.45
C ASN A 165 14.63 -5.79 -5.61
N VAL A 166 15.35 -5.79 -4.48
CA VAL A 166 15.49 -4.59 -3.66
C VAL A 166 16.97 -4.25 -3.48
N LEU A 167 17.34 -3.01 -3.80
CA LEU A 167 18.68 -2.48 -3.63
C LEU A 167 18.69 -1.42 -2.52
N ILE A 168 19.44 -1.70 -1.46
CA ILE A 168 19.76 -0.76 -0.39
C ILE A 168 21.08 -0.07 -0.74
N LEU A 169 21.04 1.25 -0.88
CA LEU A 169 22.21 2.11 -1.10
C LEU A 169 22.73 2.61 0.26
N ALA A 170 23.85 2.06 0.70
CA ALA A 170 24.46 2.32 2.01
C ALA A 170 25.92 2.77 1.90
N ALA A 171 26.38 3.16 0.71
CA ALA A 171 27.76 3.57 0.45
C ALA A 171 27.96 5.10 0.33
N GLY A 172 26.97 5.90 0.73
CA GLY A 172 27.08 7.37 0.77
C GLY A 172 28.02 7.83 1.89
N ALA A 173 28.60 9.02 1.76
CA ALA A 173 29.31 9.65 2.88
C ALA A 173 28.26 10.10 3.90
N ALA A 174 27.93 9.22 4.85
CA ALA A 174 27.02 9.57 5.94
C ALA A 174 27.77 10.38 7.01
N PRO A 175 27.10 11.32 7.70
CA PRO A 175 27.60 11.83 8.97
C PRO A 175 27.80 10.65 9.93
N MET A 176 28.91 10.63 10.66
CA MET A 176 29.12 9.65 11.72
C MET A 176 28.32 10.07 12.95
N GLU A 177 27.74 9.10 13.65
CA GLU A 177 27.15 9.36 14.96
C GLU A 177 28.28 9.77 15.92
N GLN A 178 28.07 10.82 16.73
CA GLN A 178 29.08 11.30 17.68
C GLN A 178 28.84 10.80 19.11
N VAL A 179 27.68 10.18 19.33
CA VAL A 179 27.28 9.61 20.62
C VAL A 179 27.68 8.13 20.59
N ASP A 180 28.50 7.69 21.53
CA ASP A 180 29.09 6.33 21.61
C ASP A 180 30.22 5.95 20.62
N GLY A 181 30.89 6.93 20.02
CA GLY A 181 32.07 6.73 19.17
C GLY A 181 31.77 6.90 17.69
N GLU A 182 32.80 6.93 16.86
CA GLU A 182 32.67 7.12 15.41
C GLU A 182 32.09 5.85 14.74
N TYR A 183 30.78 5.59 14.88
CA TYR A 183 30.07 4.55 14.15
C TYR A 183 29.32 5.12 12.94
N PRO A 184 29.16 4.33 11.87
CA PRO A 184 28.33 4.73 10.74
C PRO A 184 26.86 4.79 11.18
N LEU A 185 26.11 5.78 10.67
CA LEU A 185 24.69 6.01 10.99
C LEU A 185 23.80 4.75 10.81
N LEU A 186 24.24 3.80 9.97
CA LEU A 186 23.57 2.51 9.77
C LEU A 186 23.45 1.67 11.05
N LEU A 187 24.40 1.83 11.97
CA LEU A 187 24.43 1.14 13.26
C LEU A 187 23.78 1.94 14.39
N ALA A 188 23.32 3.17 14.12
CA ALA A 188 22.59 3.96 15.10
C ALA A 188 21.36 3.17 15.57
N GLU A 189 21.18 3.07 16.88
CA GLU A 189 20.08 2.33 17.48
C GLU A 189 18.95 3.25 17.90
N ILE A 190 17.74 2.85 17.55
CA ILE A 190 16.51 3.42 18.10
C ILE A 190 15.82 2.26 18.80
N ASP A 191 15.52 2.38 20.09
CA ASP A 191 14.92 1.31 20.92
C ASP A 191 15.63 -0.06 20.81
N GLY A 192 16.97 -0.05 20.74
CA GLY A 192 17.79 -1.27 20.65
C GLY A 192 17.77 -1.97 19.28
N VAL A 193 17.26 -1.30 18.24
CA VAL A 193 17.23 -1.82 16.86
C VAL A 193 18.00 -0.86 15.96
N THR A 194 18.99 -1.39 15.24
CA THR A 194 19.85 -0.58 14.35
C THR A 194 19.05 -0.01 13.16
N LEU A 195 19.50 1.12 12.62
CA LEU A 195 18.86 1.73 11.45
C LEU A 195 18.81 0.79 10.25
N ILE A 196 19.91 0.07 9.96
CA ILE A 196 19.93 -0.89 8.85
C ILE A 196 18.93 -2.02 9.04
N GLU A 197 18.77 -2.53 10.26
CA GLU A 197 17.77 -3.54 10.58
C GLU A 197 16.35 -3.02 10.35
N ARG A 198 16.05 -1.79 10.79
CA ARG A 198 14.74 -1.15 10.57
C ARG A 198 14.44 -0.96 9.08
N VAL A 199 15.43 -0.52 8.29
CA VAL A 199 15.29 -0.40 6.84
C VAL A 199 14.99 -1.76 6.21
N ILE A 200 15.74 -2.80 6.54
CA ILE A 200 15.49 -4.17 6.05
C ILE A 200 14.08 -4.65 6.43
N GLN A 201 13.66 -4.47 7.68
CA GLN A 201 12.32 -4.86 8.14
C GLN A 201 11.21 -4.13 7.35
N SER A 202 11.39 -2.84 7.05
CA SER A 202 10.42 -2.02 6.30
C SER A 202 10.16 -2.51 4.87
N ILE A 203 11.14 -3.17 4.24
CA ILE A 203 11.06 -3.65 2.86
C ILE A 203 10.80 -5.16 2.76
N GLU A 204 10.84 -5.89 3.89
CA GLU A 204 10.84 -7.35 3.95
C GLU A 204 9.71 -7.98 3.12
N SER A 205 8.51 -7.38 3.17
CA SER A 205 7.33 -7.88 2.44
C SER A 205 7.39 -7.72 0.92
N LEU A 206 8.31 -6.88 0.41
CA LEU A 206 8.54 -6.61 -1.01
C LEU A 206 9.68 -7.45 -1.59
N VAL A 207 10.60 -7.91 -0.74
CA VAL A 207 11.78 -8.66 -1.18
C VAL A 207 11.34 -9.98 -1.81
N GLY A 208 11.75 -10.15 -3.06
CA GLY A 208 11.48 -11.32 -3.86
C GLY A 208 12.70 -12.16 -4.11
N ASP A 209 13.26 -12.01 -5.31
CA ASP A 209 14.37 -12.83 -5.78
C ASP A 209 15.65 -12.51 -5.03
N ARG A 210 15.95 -11.23 -4.79
CA ARG A 210 17.17 -10.79 -4.12
C ARG A 210 17.00 -9.51 -3.31
N LEU A 211 17.59 -9.50 -2.13
CA LEU A 211 17.98 -8.29 -1.42
C LEU A 211 19.46 -8.00 -1.71
N ILE A 212 19.77 -6.79 -2.15
CA ILE A 212 21.13 -6.34 -2.45
C ILE A 212 21.46 -5.16 -1.53
N VAL A 213 22.60 -5.21 -0.85
CA VAL A 213 23.06 -4.13 0.03
C VAL A 213 24.44 -3.66 -0.41
N ALA A 214 24.52 -2.43 -0.92
CA ALA A 214 25.78 -1.83 -1.38
C ALA A 214 26.44 -1.02 -0.25
N LEU A 215 27.57 -1.52 0.26
CA LEU A 215 28.28 -0.99 1.43
C LEU A 215 29.68 -0.47 1.07
N ARG A 216 30.17 0.56 1.77
CA ARG A 216 31.56 1.00 1.65
C ARG A 216 32.53 -0.07 2.15
N ARG A 217 33.59 -0.32 1.37
CA ARG A 217 34.64 -1.29 1.71
C ARG A 217 35.35 -0.94 3.02
N SER A 218 35.61 0.35 3.26
CA SER A 218 36.21 0.81 4.51
C SER A 218 35.33 0.49 5.72
N GLU A 219 34.03 0.71 5.62
CA GLU A 219 33.07 0.44 6.70
C GLU A 219 32.83 -1.06 6.92
N MET A 220 32.80 -1.85 5.85
CA MET A 220 32.79 -3.32 5.96
C MET A 220 34.02 -3.84 6.70
N THR A 221 35.20 -3.23 6.47
CA THR A 221 36.46 -3.65 7.10
C THR A 221 36.56 -3.19 8.55
N ARG A 222 36.17 -1.93 8.83
CA ARG A 222 36.30 -1.30 10.16
C ARG A 222 35.21 -1.73 11.13
N PHE A 223 33.98 -1.92 10.64
CA PHE A 223 32.79 -2.15 11.48
C PHE A 223 32.09 -3.47 11.18
N HIS A 224 32.67 -4.32 10.32
CA HIS A 224 32.08 -5.62 9.99
C HIS A 224 30.65 -5.52 9.43
N LEU A 225 30.29 -4.42 8.76
CA LEU A 225 28.93 -4.19 8.26
C LEU A 225 28.43 -5.29 7.31
N GLY A 226 29.33 -5.93 6.57
CA GLY A 226 28.97 -7.08 5.74
C GLY A 226 28.44 -8.24 6.58
N ASP A 227 29.12 -8.57 7.67
CA ASP A 227 28.73 -9.64 8.59
C ASP A 227 27.41 -9.30 9.29
N VAL A 228 27.22 -8.04 9.69
CA VAL A 228 25.95 -7.55 10.27
C VAL A 228 24.79 -7.78 9.30
N VAL A 229 24.93 -7.39 8.03
CA VAL A 229 23.89 -7.62 7.02
C VAL A 229 23.64 -9.11 6.81
N THR A 230 24.68 -9.95 6.78
CA THR A 230 24.52 -11.41 6.64
C THR A 230 23.80 -12.03 7.84
N ILE A 231 24.02 -11.53 9.06
CA ILE A 231 23.29 -11.98 10.26
C ILE A 231 21.81 -11.60 10.16
N LEU A 232 21.52 -10.35 9.78
CA LEU A 232 20.15 -9.86 9.64
C LEU A 232 19.40 -10.56 8.50
N ARG A 233 20.08 -10.78 7.37
CA ARG A 233 19.54 -11.37 6.13
C ARG A 233 20.60 -12.26 5.44
N PRO A 234 20.63 -13.56 5.77
CA PRO A 234 21.63 -14.50 5.21
C PRO A 234 21.61 -14.65 3.70
N ASP A 235 20.48 -14.36 3.06
CA ASP A 235 20.25 -14.43 1.62
C ASP A 235 20.59 -13.12 0.88
N ALA A 236 20.97 -12.06 1.60
CA ALA A 236 21.32 -10.78 0.99
C ALA A 236 22.66 -10.83 0.25
N ALA A 237 22.69 -10.25 -0.96
CA ALA A 237 23.92 -10.02 -1.69
C ALA A 237 24.58 -8.72 -1.22
N VAL A 238 25.73 -8.83 -0.56
CA VAL A 238 26.52 -7.67 -0.15
C VAL A 238 27.46 -7.24 -1.27
N VAL A 239 27.33 -5.99 -1.73
CA VAL A 239 28.15 -5.42 -2.81
C VAL A 239 29.17 -4.45 -2.20
N PRO A 240 30.48 -4.76 -2.23
CA PRO A 240 31.50 -3.87 -1.70
C PRO A 240 31.78 -2.71 -2.67
N VAL A 241 31.75 -1.49 -2.15
CA VAL A 241 31.87 -0.24 -2.91
C VAL A 241 33.15 0.48 -2.48
N ALA A 242 33.94 0.95 -3.45
CA ALA A 242 35.13 1.74 -3.17
C ALA A 242 34.77 3.12 -2.60
N ASP A 243 35.58 3.64 -1.68
CA ASP A 243 35.36 4.93 -1.04
C ASP A 243 35.38 6.12 -2.02
N SER A 244 36.02 5.94 -3.18
CA SER A 244 36.12 6.94 -4.26
C SER A 244 34.94 6.91 -5.25
N VAL A 245 33.88 6.12 -4.99
CA VAL A 245 32.71 6.07 -5.88
C VAL A 245 32.04 7.45 -5.99
N ARG A 246 31.66 7.85 -7.20
CA ARG A 246 31.05 9.15 -7.49
C ARG A 246 29.53 9.15 -7.30
N GLY A 247 29.08 8.85 -6.08
CA GLY A 247 27.67 8.97 -5.68
C GLY A 247 26.81 7.72 -5.81
N ALA A 248 25.51 7.90 -5.50
CA ALA A 248 24.53 6.84 -5.32
C ALA A 248 24.17 6.10 -6.61
N ALA A 249 24.13 6.78 -7.76
CA ALA A 249 23.84 6.12 -9.04
C ALA A 249 25.01 5.24 -9.50
N CYS A 250 26.25 5.71 -9.34
CA CYS A 250 27.44 4.87 -9.59
C CYS A 250 27.51 3.67 -8.64
N THR A 251 27.12 3.87 -7.38
CA THR A 251 26.98 2.78 -6.40
C THR A 251 25.98 1.73 -6.88
N ALA A 252 24.80 2.15 -7.37
CA ALA A 252 23.80 1.23 -7.89
C ALA A 252 24.30 0.45 -9.12
N LEU A 253 25.07 1.09 -10.01
CA LEU A 253 25.61 0.44 -11.20
C LEU A 253 26.59 -0.69 -10.89
N LEU A 254 27.32 -0.63 -9.76
CA LEU A 254 28.17 -1.75 -9.28
C LEU A 254 27.36 -3.00 -8.94
N ALA A 255 26.07 -2.84 -8.62
CA ALA A 255 25.14 -3.94 -8.39
C ALA A 255 24.44 -4.44 -9.68
N SER A 256 24.78 -3.90 -10.87
CA SER A 256 24.09 -4.19 -12.14
C SER A 256 23.92 -5.68 -12.44
N GLN A 257 24.89 -6.53 -12.10
CA GLN A 257 24.77 -7.99 -12.27
C GLN A 257 23.56 -8.61 -11.55
N TYR A 258 22.99 -7.93 -10.56
CA TYR A 258 21.83 -8.38 -9.79
C TYR A 258 20.55 -7.64 -10.16
N ILE A 259 20.65 -6.43 -10.73
CA ILE A 259 19.50 -5.53 -10.94
C ILE A 259 19.21 -5.23 -12.42
N ASP A 260 20.13 -5.47 -13.35
CA ASP A 260 19.95 -5.27 -14.79
C ASP A 260 19.12 -6.44 -15.38
N SER A 261 17.80 -6.36 -15.23
CA SER A 261 16.85 -7.40 -15.66
C SER A 261 15.46 -6.82 -15.90
N ASP A 262 14.58 -7.59 -16.55
CA ASP A 262 13.17 -7.21 -16.75
C ASP A 262 12.32 -7.29 -15.47
N SER A 263 12.92 -7.72 -14.35
CA SER A 263 12.22 -7.76 -13.06
C SER A 263 12.13 -6.38 -12.44
N GLU A 264 11.07 -6.14 -11.66
CA GLU A 264 10.89 -4.91 -10.91
C GLU A 264 12.04 -4.67 -9.92
N LEU A 265 12.31 -3.39 -9.65
CA LEU A 265 13.38 -2.96 -8.75
C LEU A 265 12.90 -1.88 -7.79
N LEU A 266 13.11 -2.09 -6.49
CA LEU A 266 13.02 -1.04 -5.47
C LEU A 266 14.41 -0.58 -5.07
N VAL A 267 14.65 0.73 -5.10
CA VAL A 267 15.90 1.35 -4.63
C VAL A 267 15.60 2.18 -3.40
N VAL A 268 16.30 1.90 -2.30
CA VAL A 268 16.11 2.56 -1.00
C VAL A 268 17.45 3.06 -0.47
N ASN A 269 17.49 4.29 0.04
CA ASN A 269 18.66 4.79 0.77
C ASN A 269 18.62 4.29 2.23
N ALA A 270 19.76 3.81 2.72
CA ALA A 270 19.88 3.23 4.05
C ALA A 270 20.02 4.25 5.19
N ASN A 271 20.26 5.53 4.87
CA ASN A 271 20.53 6.58 5.86
C ASN A 271 19.28 7.30 6.39
N GLN A 272 18.10 6.76 6.13
CA GLN A 272 16.81 7.39 6.45
C GLN A 272 15.76 6.32 6.74
N LEU A 273 14.80 6.68 7.60
CA LEU A 273 13.62 5.87 7.85
C LEU A 273 12.40 6.56 7.22
N VAL A 274 11.61 5.80 6.47
CA VAL A 274 10.35 6.28 5.89
C VAL A 274 9.21 5.51 6.53
N ASP A 275 8.38 6.21 7.31
CA ASP A 275 7.22 5.63 7.98
C ASP A 275 6.00 5.57 7.04
N VAL A 276 6.11 4.75 6.00
CA VAL A 276 5.02 4.44 5.07
C VAL A 276 4.98 2.96 4.74
N ASN A 277 3.80 2.44 4.43
CA ASN A 277 3.66 1.08 3.94
C ASN A 277 4.12 0.98 2.48
N LEU A 278 5.41 0.70 2.26
CA LEU A 278 6.00 0.60 0.93
C LEU A 278 5.31 -0.44 0.03
N ALA A 279 4.70 -1.48 0.60
CA ALA A 279 3.96 -2.47 -0.18
C ALA A 279 2.66 -1.91 -0.77
N GLU A 280 2.01 -0.97 -0.07
CA GLU A 280 0.86 -0.23 -0.60
C GLU A 280 1.31 0.77 -1.66
N VAL A 281 2.37 1.53 -1.40
CA VAL A 281 2.95 2.48 -2.37
C VAL A 281 3.26 1.81 -3.71
N VAL A 282 3.97 0.69 -3.67
CA VAL A 282 4.31 -0.08 -4.88
C VAL A 282 3.05 -0.61 -5.57
N ARG A 283 2.06 -1.08 -4.80
CA ARG A 283 0.79 -1.57 -5.36
C ARG A 283 0.06 -0.45 -6.11
N ASP A 284 0.09 0.76 -5.58
CA ASP A 284 -0.52 1.93 -6.23
C ASP A 284 0.21 2.25 -7.53
N PHE A 285 1.55 2.21 -7.55
CA PHE A 285 2.31 2.42 -8.78
C PHE A 285 1.96 1.40 -9.88
N ARG A 286 1.86 0.12 -9.51
CA ARG A 286 1.42 -0.95 -10.43
C ARG A 286 0.00 -0.74 -10.92
N SER A 287 -0.93 -0.40 -10.02
CA SER A 287 -2.34 -0.23 -10.35
C SER A 287 -2.60 0.95 -11.29
N ASN A 288 -1.75 1.98 -11.21
CA ASN A 288 -1.77 3.12 -12.12
C ASN A 288 -0.95 2.90 -13.40
N ASN A 289 -0.36 1.71 -13.57
CA ASN A 289 0.45 1.33 -14.74
C ASN A 289 1.57 2.35 -15.02
N PHE A 290 2.28 2.75 -13.96
CA PHE A 290 3.50 3.55 -14.07
C PHE A 290 4.70 2.67 -14.42
N ASP A 291 5.71 3.27 -15.05
CA ASP A 291 6.98 2.64 -15.40
C ASP A 291 8.05 2.89 -14.32
N ALA A 292 7.90 3.99 -13.57
CA ALA A 292 8.67 4.26 -12.38
C ALA A 292 7.83 5.06 -11.37
N GLY A 293 8.28 5.08 -10.12
CA GLY A 293 7.64 5.83 -9.06
C GLY A 293 8.64 6.26 -7.99
N LEU A 294 8.33 7.32 -7.27
CA LEU A 294 9.13 7.74 -6.13
C LEU A 294 8.25 8.17 -4.95
N VAL A 295 8.78 7.97 -3.74
CA VAL A 295 8.19 8.52 -2.52
C VAL A 295 8.69 9.93 -2.32
N THR A 296 7.79 10.87 -2.02
CA THR A 296 8.11 12.29 -1.83
C THR A 296 7.53 12.82 -0.53
N PHE A 297 8.01 13.97 -0.06
CA PHE A 297 7.40 14.74 1.02
C PHE A 297 7.46 16.23 0.68
N ARG A 298 6.70 17.05 1.40
CA ARG A 298 6.66 18.49 1.17
C ARG A 298 7.88 19.19 1.78
N SER A 299 8.67 19.88 0.95
CA SER A 299 9.82 20.70 1.41
C SER A 299 10.17 21.78 0.39
N VAL A 300 10.95 22.76 0.83
CA VAL A 300 11.63 23.75 -0.04
C VAL A 300 13.13 23.87 0.30
N HIS A 301 13.65 23.05 1.22
CA HIS A 301 15.05 23.10 1.63
C HIS A 301 15.98 22.59 0.52
N PRO A 302 17.04 23.33 0.13
CA PRO A 302 17.89 22.98 -1.02
C PRO A 302 18.78 21.73 -0.85
N ARG A 303 18.66 21.00 0.26
CA ARG A 303 19.50 19.81 0.53
C ARG A 303 19.00 18.54 -0.14
N TYR A 304 17.73 18.55 -0.55
CA TYR A 304 17.04 17.40 -1.13
C TYR A 304 17.02 17.46 -2.66
N SER A 305 16.73 16.32 -3.27
CA SER A 305 16.31 16.24 -4.67
C SER A 305 14.82 16.53 -4.79
N TYR A 306 14.38 17.05 -5.93
CA TYR A 306 13.01 17.49 -6.18
C TYR A 306 12.49 16.96 -7.51
N VAL A 307 11.17 16.81 -7.60
CA VAL A 307 10.47 16.48 -8.85
C VAL A 307 9.36 17.47 -9.15
N ARG A 308 9.17 17.87 -10.40
CA ARG A 308 7.98 18.63 -10.84
C ARG A 308 6.97 17.69 -11.48
N VAL A 309 5.70 17.98 -11.30
CA VAL A 309 4.60 17.22 -11.89
C VAL A 309 3.73 18.09 -12.78
N ASP A 310 3.07 17.47 -13.74
CA ASP A 310 2.05 18.12 -14.56
C ASP A 310 0.65 18.10 -13.90
N ASN A 311 -0.36 18.58 -14.63
CA ASN A 311 -1.75 18.63 -14.17
C ASN A 311 -2.40 17.24 -13.98
N SER A 312 -1.81 16.18 -14.54
CA SER A 312 -2.25 14.80 -14.36
C SER A 312 -1.56 14.10 -13.18
N GLY A 313 -0.59 14.77 -12.55
CA GLY A 313 0.18 14.22 -11.44
C GLY A 313 1.39 13.39 -11.86
N LEU A 314 1.74 13.35 -13.15
CA LEU A 314 2.92 12.66 -13.66
C LEU A 314 4.17 13.53 -13.49
N VAL A 315 5.29 12.91 -13.12
CA VAL A 315 6.58 13.60 -13.00
C VAL A 315 7.10 13.99 -14.38
N THR A 316 7.48 15.27 -14.52
CA THR A 316 7.97 15.87 -15.78
C THR A 316 9.41 16.38 -15.73
N GLU A 317 9.95 16.61 -14.53
CA GLU A 317 11.35 16.97 -14.33
C GLU A 317 11.82 16.48 -12.96
N ALA A 318 13.04 15.97 -12.87
CA ALA A 318 13.76 15.71 -11.63
C ALA A 318 15.02 16.57 -11.53
N ALA A 319 15.31 17.10 -10.35
CA ALA A 319 16.51 17.91 -10.09
C ALA A 319 17.16 17.57 -8.75
N GLU A 320 18.48 17.51 -8.73
CA GLU A 320 19.26 17.23 -7.52
C GLU A 320 19.70 18.53 -6.83
N LYS A 321 19.49 18.65 -5.51
CA LYS A 321 19.87 19.82 -4.68
C LYS A 321 19.37 21.17 -5.23
N ARG A 322 18.26 21.15 -5.97
CA ARG A 322 17.64 22.32 -6.60
C ARG A 322 16.12 22.26 -6.41
N PRO A 323 15.52 23.10 -5.56
CA PRO A 323 14.07 23.16 -5.37
C PRO A 323 13.35 23.63 -6.65
N ILE A 324 12.82 22.68 -7.43
CA ILE A 324 12.02 22.94 -8.64
C ILE A 324 10.50 22.82 -8.42
N SER A 325 10.11 22.40 -7.22
CA SER A 325 8.73 22.23 -6.75
C SER A 325 8.74 22.08 -5.21
N ARG A 326 7.58 21.76 -4.61
CA ARG A 326 7.49 21.34 -3.19
C ARG A 326 7.63 19.83 -2.95
N PHE A 327 7.80 19.01 -4.00
CA PHE A 327 7.90 17.55 -3.86
C PHE A 327 9.37 17.14 -3.78
N ALA A 328 9.88 17.02 -2.55
CA ALA A 328 11.22 16.54 -2.27
C ALA A 328 11.24 15.01 -2.21
N SER A 329 12.28 14.38 -2.76
CA SER A 329 12.45 12.93 -2.74
C SER A 329 12.72 12.43 -1.32
N ALA A 330 11.97 11.40 -0.90
CA ALA A 330 12.21 10.64 0.30
C ALA A 330 13.20 9.48 0.06
N GLY A 331 13.98 9.49 -1.02
CA GLY A 331 15.03 8.52 -1.33
C GLY A 331 14.57 7.06 -1.48
N VAL A 332 13.31 6.86 -1.87
CA VAL A 332 12.73 5.56 -2.23
C VAL A 332 12.19 5.65 -3.65
N TYR A 333 12.62 4.72 -4.50
CA TYR A 333 12.30 4.69 -5.93
C TYR A 333 11.88 3.28 -6.32
N TRP A 334 10.83 3.16 -7.12
CA TRP A 334 10.38 1.91 -7.72
C TRP A 334 10.49 2.02 -9.24
N PHE A 335 10.89 0.93 -9.89
CA PHE A 335 10.98 0.81 -11.34
C PHE A 335 10.29 -0.49 -11.75
N SER A 336 9.48 -0.43 -12.80
CA SER A 336 8.79 -1.61 -13.35
C SER A 336 9.79 -2.62 -13.94
N SER A 337 10.99 -2.15 -14.29
CA SER A 337 12.11 -2.95 -14.82
C SER A 337 13.43 -2.41 -14.28
N GLY A 338 14.27 -3.28 -13.72
CA GLY A 338 15.62 -2.90 -13.31
C GLY A 338 16.53 -2.57 -14.50
N HIS A 339 16.26 -3.13 -15.68
CA HIS A 339 16.95 -2.80 -16.92
C HIS A 339 16.79 -1.33 -17.29
N SER A 340 15.57 -0.76 -17.20
CA SER A 340 15.34 0.66 -17.52
C SER A 340 16.08 1.59 -16.56
N PHE A 341 16.13 1.25 -15.28
CA PHE A 341 16.92 1.98 -14.28
C PHE A 341 18.42 1.96 -14.61
N VAL A 342 18.99 0.80 -14.93
CA VAL A 342 20.41 0.66 -15.26
C VAL A 342 20.75 1.38 -16.57
N ALA A 343 19.88 1.29 -17.58
CA ALA A 343 20.02 2.03 -18.84
C ALA A 343 20.02 3.55 -18.57
N GLY A 344 19.06 4.05 -17.80
CA GLY A 344 18.99 5.46 -17.43
C GLY A 344 20.23 5.95 -16.68
N ILE A 345 20.80 5.16 -15.77
CA ILE A 345 22.08 5.51 -15.13
C ILE A 345 23.20 5.63 -16.17
N ARG A 346 23.32 4.67 -17.10
CA ARG A 346 24.36 4.67 -18.14
C ARG A 346 24.23 5.91 -19.03
N ASP A 347 23.02 6.31 -19.41
CA ASP A 347 22.80 7.49 -20.24
C ASP A 347 23.05 8.81 -19.50
N MET A 348 22.61 8.91 -18.24
CA MET A 348 22.94 10.03 -17.37
C MET A 348 24.46 10.23 -17.23
N ILE A 349 25.23 9.13 -17.06
CA ILE A 349 26.69 9.17 -16.98
C ILE A 349 27.31 9.59 -18.32
N ARG A 350 26.84 9.06 -19.45
CA ARG A 350 27.31 9.45 -20.79
C ARG A 350 27.10 10.95 -21.07
N LYS A 351 26.00 11.50 -20.55
CA LYS A 351 25.64 12.93 -20.65
C LYS A 351 26.32 13.80 -19.58
N ASP A 352 27.12 13.21 -18.69
CA ASP A 352 27.82 13.87 -17.58
C ASP A 352 26.88 14.69 -16.66
N VAL A 353 25.67 14.17 -16.42
CA VAL A 353 24.68 14.83 -15.57
C VAL A 353 24.97 14.52 -14.10
N HIS A 354 25.69 15.43 -13.45
CA HIS A 354 26.11 15.29 -12.05
C HIS A 354 25.95 16.59 -11.25
N VAL A 355 25.92 16.49 -9.92
CA VAL A 355 25.93 17.66 -9.02
C VAL A 355 27.12 17.57 -8.07
N GLY A 356 27.98 18.59 -8.08
CA GLY A 356 29.20 18.60 -7.26
C GLY A 356 30.17 17.46 -7.59
N GLY A 357 30.14 16.93 -8.81
CA GLY A 357 30.95 15.80 -9.23
C GLY A 357 30.35 14.41 -8.94
N ASP A 358 29.22 14.32 -8.25
CA ASP A 358 28.57 13.04 -7.92
C ASP A 358 27.31 12.79 -8.77
N PHE A 359 27.08 11.52 -9.09
CA PHE A 359 25.90 11.04 -9.80
C PHE A 359 24.84 10.51 -8.81
N TYR A 360 23.63 11.03 -8.92
CA TYR A 360 22.52 10.76 -8.00
C TYR A 360 21.42 9.94 -8.66
N VAL A 361 20.58 9.29 -7.86
CA VAL A 361 19.49 8.44 -8.37
C VAL A 361 18.35 9.28 -8.96
N THR A 362 17.98 10.40 -8.32
CA THR A 362 16.82 11.21 -8.74
C THR A 362 16.88 11.68 -10.20
N PRO A 363 18.02 12.19 -10.71
CA PRO A 363 18.11 12.61 -12.12
C PRO A 363 17.95 11.50 -13.15
N VAL A 364 18.08 10.21 -12.77
CA VAL A 364 17.80 9.06 -13.66
C VAL A 364 16.36 9.10 -14.18
N LEU A 365 15.43 9.63 -13.39
CA LEU A 365 14.04 9.79 -13.82
C LEU A 365 13.90 10.67 -15.07
N ASN A 366 14.79 11.64 -15.30
CA ASN A 366 14.78 12.44 -16.53
C ASN A 366 15.06 11.61 -17.78
N GLU A 367 15.94 10.60 -17.67
CA GLU A 367 16.25 9.70 -18.78
C GLU A 367 15.04 8.83 -19.12
N LEU A 368 14.34 8.31 -18.12
CA LEU A 368 13.09 7.58 -18.32
C LEU A 368 11.98 8.47 -18.92
N ILE A 369 11.88 9.74 -18.51
CA ILE A 369 10.93 10.70 -19.09
C ILE A 369 11.22 10.93 -20.58
N LEU A 370 12.50 11.02 -20.96
CA LEU A 370 12.89 11.15 -22.37
C LEU A 370 12.43 9.93 -23.18
N ASP A 371 12.48 8.73 -22.57
CA ASP A 371 11.98 7.47 -23.13
C ASP A 371 10.45 7.31 -23.03
N GLN A 372 9.72 8.39 -22.72
CA GLN A 372 8.25 8.42 -22.61
C GLN A 372 7.67 7.57 -21.48
N ALA A 373 8.47 7.23 -20.48
CA ALA A 373 8.03 6.49 -19.31
C ALA A 373 7.06 7.32 -18.45
N LYS A 374 6.01 6.67 -17.93
CA LYS A 374 5.07 7.27 -16.97
C LYS A 374 5.62 7.16 -15.57
N ILE A 375 5.93 8.30 -14.95
CA ILE A 375 6.51 8.33 -13.61
C ILE A 375 5.49 8.89 -12.62
N GLY A 376 5.10 8.05 -11.66
CA GLY A 376 4.19 8.42 -10.59
C GLY A 376 4.92 8.93 -9.35
N LEU A 377 4.15 9.50 -8.42
CA LEU A 377 4.65 9.84 -7.10
C LEU A 377 3.70 9.36 -6.00
N HIS A 378 4.26 8.99 -4.87
CA HIS A 378 3.52 8.84 -3.63
C HIS A 378 4.03 9.90 -2.66
N ASN A 379 3.21 10.90 -2.36
CA ASN A 379 3.60 11.95 -1.43
C ASN A 379 3.19 11.54 -0.02
N ILE A 380 4.16 11.45 0.88
CA ILE A 380 3.95 11.35 2.32
C ILE A 380 3.26 12.64 2.73
N GLU A 381 1.95 12.53 2.93
CA GLU A 381 1.21 13.55 3.66
C GLU A 381 1.65 13.43 5.10
N GLY A 382 2.33 14.44 5.61
CA GLY A 382 2.67 14.45 7.01
C GLY A 382 1.37 14.36 7.81
N ASN A 383 1.18 13.28 8.56
CA ASN A 383 0.11 13.23 9.54
C ASN A 383 0.33 14.40 10.51
N MET A 384 -0.67 15.28 10.62
CA MET A 384 -0.69 16.35 11.61
C MET A 384 -0.48 15.74 13.00
N THR A 385 0.70 15.97 13.58
CA THR A 385 1.12 15.29 14.82
C THR A 385 0.12 15.63 15.92
N LYS A 386 -0.53 14.61 16.52
CA LYS A 386 -1.47 14.80 17.65
C LYS A 386 -2.57 15.86 17.41
N GLY A 387 -2.98 16.05 16.15
CA GLY A 387 -4.05 16.98 15.78
C GLY A 387 -3.65 18.44 15.62
N TRP A 388 -2.35 18.77 15.70
CA TRP A 388 -1.81 20.12 15.45
C TRP A 388 -1.82 20.46 13.95
N PHE A 389 -2.45 21.55 13.55
CA PHE A 389 -2.63 21.90 12.13
C PHE A 389 -2.36 23.38 11.80
N VAL A 390 -2.15 24.26 12.78
CA VAL A 390 -1.67 25.63 12.57
C VAL A 390 -0.48 25.88 13.49
N GLY A 391 0.57 26.52 12.99
CA GLY A 391 1.74 26.90 13.80
C GLY A 391 3.07 26.77 13.06
N ALA A 392 4.16 27.12 13.73
CA ALA A 392 5.52 27.19 13.19
C ALA A 392 6.23 25.82 13.03
N PHE A 393 5.46 24.73 13.00
CA PHE A 393 5.96 23.36 12.87
C PHE A 393 5.67 22.78 11.47
N THR A 394 6.20 21.61 11.16
CA THR A 394 5.96 20.90 9.90
C THR A 394 5.70 19.41 10.19
N PRO A 395 4.64 18.80 9.62
CA PRO A 395 3.64 19.37 8.71
C PRO A 395 2.68 20.37 9.41
N THR A 396 2.18 21.37 8.68
CA THR A 396 1.17 22.34 9.16
C THR A 396 0.26 22.74 8.01
N ALA A 397 -1.03 22.97 8.27
CA ALA A 397 -1.99 23.49 7.29
C ALA A 397 -1.84 25.00 7.11
N PHE A 398 -1.41 25.71 8.16
CA PHE A 398 -1.09 27.14 8.11
C PHE A 398 0.14 27.45 8.97
N SER A 399 1.23 27.85 8.33
CA SER A 399 2.47 28.18 9.02
C SER A 399 2.44 29.61 9.56
N THR A 400 2.62 29.76 10.86
CA THR A 400 2.67 31.06 11.55
C THR A 400 3.34 30.94 12.92
N ASP A 401 4.04 32.00 13.34
CA ASP A 401 4.60 32.13 14.69
C ASP A 401 3.64 32.86 15.64
N SER A 402 2.50 33.34 15.13
CA SER A 402 1.52 34.11 15.92
C SER A 402 0.69 33.23 16.85
N CYS A 403 0.43 31.99 16.45
CA CYS A 403 -0.27 31.01 17.26
C CYS A 403 -0.01 29.58 16.79
N GLU A 404 -0.31 28.62 17.67
CA GLU A 404 -0.46 27.21 17.31
C GLU A 404 -1.90 26.76 17.56
N VAL A 405 -2.46 25.89 16.72
CA VAL A 405 -3.81 25.34 16.89
C VAL A 405 -3.84 23.83 16.68
N ALA A 406 -4.51 23.14 17.58
CA ALA A 406 -4.73 21.69 17.53
C ALA A 406 -6.20 21.32 17.79
N VAL A 407 -6.66 20.25 17.14
CA VAL A 407 -7.88 19.52 17.54
C VAL A 407 -7.45 18.15 18.06
N LYS A 408 -7.57 17.95 19.37
CA LYS A 408 -7.11 16.74 20.06
C LYS A 408 -8.30 15.86 20.40
N ARG A 409 -8.14 14.54 20.22
CA ARG A 409 -9.15 13.53 20.54
C ARG A 409 -8.58 12.60 21.59
N TYR A 410 -9.37 12.36 22.63
CA TYR A 410 -8.96 11.55 23.77
C TYR A 410 -10.00 10.46 24.06
N LYS A 411 -9.51 9.33 24.55
CA LYS A 411 -10.32 8.27 25.15
C LYS A 411 -10.40 8.45 26.66
N ALA A 412 -11.51 7.99 27.25
CA ALA A 412 -11.66 7.99 28.69
C ALA A 412 -10.45 7.30 29.37
N GLY A 413 -9.78 8.01 30.28
CA GLY A 413 -8.58 7.55 30.97
C GLY A 413 -7.25 8.07 30.41
N ASP A 414 -7.24 8.72 29.24
CA ASP A 414 -6.02 9.34 28.70
C ASP A 414 -5.51 10.45 29.62
N LYS A 415 -4.19 10.55 29.78
CA LYS A 415 -3.53 11.55 30.65
C LYS A 415 -2.35 12.23 29.96
N GLU A 416 -2.11 13.49 30.30
CA GLU A 416 -0.84 14.16 30.03
C GLU A 416 -0.18 14.58 31.34
N SER A 417 1.12 14.34 31.43
CA SER A 417 1.92 14.74 32.59
C SER A 417 1.86 16.24 32.84
N ALA A 418 2.04 16.63 34.10
CA ALA A 418 2.14 18.03 34.50
C ALA A 418 3.25 18.74 33.73
N HIS A 419 2.92 19.90 33.16
CA HIS A 419 3.83 20.70 32.37
C HIS A 419 3.48 22.19 32.45
N LEU A 420 4.43 23.03 32.07
CA LEU A 420 4.24 24.48 31.95
C LEU A 420 4.79 24.99 30.61
N HIS A 421 4.30 26.17 30.22
CA HIS A 421 4.75 26.92 29.06
C HIS A 421 5.46 28.19 29.52
N LYS A 422 6.68 28.49 29.07
CA LYS A 422 7.41 29.69 29.55
C LYS A 422 6.98 30.95 28.80
N GLU A 423 6.55 30.81 27.55
CA GLU A 423 6.26 31.91 26.65
C GLU A 423 4.79 31.94 26.23
N ALA A 424 4.22 30.79 25.88
CA ALA A 424 2.88 30.69 25.34
C ALA A 424 1.80 30.71 26.41
N THR A 425 0.73 31.47 26.17
CA THR A 425 -0.57 31.27 26.84
C THR A 425 -1.28 30.12 26.14
N GLU A 426 -1.71 29.10 26.88
CA GLU A 426 -2.52 27.99 26.35
C GLU A 426 -4.00 28.28 26.61
N ILE A 427 -4.81 28.16 25.56
CA ILE A 427 -6.27 28.30 25.60
C ILE A 427 -6.87 26.98 25.14
N THR A 428 -7.59 26.30 26.01
CA THR A 428 -8.21 25.00 25.73
C THR A 428 -9.72 25.12 25.81
N LEU A 429 -10.40 24.87 24.68
CA LEU A 429 -11.86 24.74 24.59
C LEU A 429 -12.23 23.26 24.61
N ILE A 430 -13.14 22.87 25.50
CA ILE A 430 -13.70 21.52 25.53
C ILE A 430 -14.87 21.48 24.55
N LEU A 431 -14.65 20.86 23.39
CA LEU A 431 -15.65 20.77 22.32
C LEU A 431 -16.68 19.68 22.59
N SER A 432 -16.30 18.61 23.29
CA SER A 432 -17.20 17.55 23.77
C SER A 432 -16.54 16.72 24.87
N GLY A 433 -17.34 16.09 25.72
CA GLY A 433 -16.87 15.21 26.79
C GLY A 433 -16.59 15.94 28.11
N ARG A 434 -15.94 15.24 29.03
CA ARG A 434 -15.52 15.77 30.35
C ARG A 434 -14.05 15.49 30.59
N VAL A 435 -13.35 16.49 31.10
CA VAL A 435 -11.90 16.41 31.39
C VAL A 435 -11.61 16.96 32.77
N ARG A 436 -10.44 16.62 33.32
CA ARG A 436 -9.87 17.23 34.51
C ARG A 436 -8.57 17.93 34.13
N MET A 437 -8.47 19.21 34.47
CA MET A 437 -7.28 20.04 34.29
C MET A 437 -7.20 21.04 35.44
N LEU A 438 -5.98 21.32 35.92
CA LEU A 438 -5.75 22.24 37.05
C LEU A 438 -6.51 21.81 38.32
N GLY A 439 -6.63 20.50 38.53
CA GLY A 439 -7.39 19.92 39.64
C GLY A 439 -8.91 20.16 39.61
N LYS A 440 -9.46 20.68 38.51
CA LYS A 440 -10.90 20.94 38.33
C LYS A 440 -11.47 20.14 37.17
N GLU A 441 -12.75 19.82 37.24
CA GLU A 441 -13.47 19.17 36.14
C GLU A 441 -14.10 20.22 35.22
N TRP A 442 -14.00 19.98 33.91
CA TRP A 442 -14.49 20.84 32.84
C TRP A 442 -15.31 20.00 31.86
N GLY A 443 -16.34 20.61 31.27
CA GLY A 443 -17.27 19.98 30.34
C GLY A 443 -17.41 20.74 29.02
N GLU A 444 -18.27 20.22 28.15
CA GLU A 444 -18.56 20.81 26.85
C GLU A 444 -18.92 22.30 26.93
N GLY A 445 -18.23 23.12 26.13
CA GLY A 445 -18.38 24.57 26.07
C GLY A 445 -17.45 25.35 27.01
N ASP A 446 -16.79 24.71 27.96
CA ASP A 446 -15.85 25.38 28.86
C ASP A 446 -14.56 25.78 28.13
N ILE A 447 -14.03 26.95 28.49
CA ILE A 447 -12.78 27.51 27.99
C ILE A 447 -11.83 27.72 29.17
N ILE A 448 -10.65 27.12 29.06
CA ILE A 448 -9.59 27.14 30.07
C ILE A 448 -8.46 27.99 29.51
N VAL A 449 -7.96 28.96 30.27
CA VAL A 449 -6.83 29.81 29.89
C VAL A 449 -5.73 29.61 30.91
N ILE A 450 -4.55 29.23 30.44
CA ILE A 450 -3.38 28.87 31.24
C ILE A 450 -2.28 29.87 30.89
N SER A 451 -1.84 30.63 31.89
CA SER A 451 -0.85 31.69 31.68
C SER A 451 0.56 31.10 31.56
N PRO A 452 1.51 31.82 30.94
CA PRO A 452 2.90 31.39 30.96
C PRO A 452 3.41 31.19 32.40
N ASN A 453 4.16 30.10 32.61
CA ASN A 453 4.71 29.58 33.86
C ASN A 453 3.67 29.00 34.84
N GLU A 454 2.41 28.91 34.42
CA GLU A 454 1.39 28.15 35.15
C GLU A 454 1.48 26.67 34.77
N ALA A 455 1.56 25.80 35.79
CA ALA A 455 1.61 24.36 35.58
C ALA A 455 0.20 23.82 35.32
N THR A 456 0.06 22.96 34.32
CA THR A 456 -1.17 22.27 33.99
C THR A 456 -0.94 20.78 33.81
N ASP A 457 -1.97 20.01 34.11
CA ASP A 457 -2.11 18.60 33.81
C ASP A 457 -3.34 18.36 32.92
N PHE A 458 -3.52 17.13 32.47
CA PHE A 458 -4.71 16.73 31.71
C PHE A 458 -5.11 15.30 32.01
N GLU A 459 -6.40 15.07 32.23
CA GLU A 459 -7.02 13.74 32.27
C GLU A 459 -8.39 13.76 31.58
N ALA A 460 -8.63 12.84 30.65
CA ALA A 460 -9.94 12.66 30.03
C ALA A 460 -10.83 11.77 30.91
N LEU A 461 -11.92 12.31 31.46
CA LEU A 461 -12.87 11.56 32.30
C LEU A 461 -13.88 10.76 31.47
N THR A 462 -14.14 11.21 30.25
CA THR A 462 -14.88 10.50 29.20
C THR A 462 -14.09 10.61 27.89
N ASP A 463 -14.54 9.93 26.83
CA ASP A 463 -14.12 10.31 25.48
C ASP A 463 -14.36 11.82 25.29
N ALA A 464 -13.35 12.53 24.80
CA ALA A 464 -13.36 13.99 24.75
C ALA A 464 -12.68 14.51 23.47
N ILE A 465 -13.13 15.69 23.02
CA ILE A 465 -12.53 16.43 21.91
C ILE A 465 -12.23 17.83 22.41
N ASN A 466 -10.98 18.26 22.26
CA ASN A 466 -10.52 19.56 22.73
C ASN A 466 -9.93 20.35 21.56
N VAL A 467 -10.13 21.66 21.57
CA VAL A 467 -9.39 22.60 20.73
C VAL A 467 -8.36 23.29 21.60
N VAL A 468 -7.09 23.23 21.21
CA VAL A 468 -5.98 23.88 21.93
C VAL A 468 -5.42 24.98 21.05
N VAL A 469 -5.33 26.19 21.59
CA VAL A 469 -4.70 27.34 20.94
C VAL A 469 -3.57 27.83 21.83
N LYS A 470 -2.39 28.07 21.24
CA LYS A 470 -1.25 28.69 21.94
C LYS A 470 -0.91 30.02 21.32
N THR A 471 -0.69 31.03 22.13
CA THR A 471 -0.28 32.35 21.63
C THR A 471 0.72 33.03 22.59
N PRO A 472 1.86 33.54 22.08
CA PRO A 472 2.36 33.36 20.71
C PRO A 472 2.66 31.88 20.39
N GLY A 473 2.87 31.57 19.10
CA GLY A 473 3.35 30.23 18.74
C GLY A 473 4.83 30.11 19.08
N ALA A 474 5.19 29.11 19.89
CA ALA A 474 6.55 28.96 20.39
C ALA A 474 6.99 27.48 20.35
N LEU A 475 7.90 27.16 19.43
CA LEU A 475 8.45 25.82 19.29
C LEU A 475 9.21 25.41 20.54
N ASN A 476 8.97 24.18 21.01
CA ASN A 476 9.64 23.58 22.18
C ASN A 476 9.41 24.32 23.51
N ASP A 477 8.31 25.07 23.65
CA ASP A 477 7.98 25.79 24.87
C ASP A 477 7.33 24.92 25.98
N LYS A 478 7.37 23.57 25.89
CA LYS A 478 6.78 22.67 26.91
C LYS A 478 7.84 22.15 27.86
N TYR A 479 7.68 22.42 29.15
CA TYR A 479 8.58 21.94 30.21
C TYR A 479 7.81 21.04 31.17
N LEU A 480 8.30 19.82 31.41
CA LEU A 480 7.71 18.91 32.39
C LEU A 480 7.97 19.45 33.80
N VAL A 481 6.96 19.32 34.66
CA VAL A 481 7.09 19.62 36.09
C VAL A 481 7.33 18.28 36.79
N GLU A 482 8.43 18.19 37.55
CA GLU A 482 8.76 17.01 38.37
C GLU A 482 7.79 16.81 39.54
#